data_AF-A0A0A1VXB1-F1
#
_entry.id   AF-A0A0A1VXB1-F1
#
_cell.length_a   1.000
_cell.length_b   1.000
_cell.length_c   1.000
_cell.angle_alpha   90.00
_cell.angle_beta   90.00
_cell.angle_gamma   90.00
#
_symmetry.space_group_name_H-M   'P 1'
#
loop_
_entity.id
_entity.type
_entity.pdbx_description
1 polymer ?
#
loop_
_entity_poly.entity_id
_entity_poly.type
_entity_poly.pdbx_seq_one_letter_code
_entity_poly.pdbx_strand_id
1 'polypeptide(L)'
;MTVKIALNPNQIQNLDLSSLETIIQDYQSRSAIAELEQALQLEIDYPRAEGDMRELSEIPEVRLWFLRLDAVYPWLIFILDPKKGEIARYAAMLVPHQFHRGEGIQYNPEALEIFVMQKLFILSDWLKSQQIPALSRLKFFAQQFGYDIDEEFLSSL
;
A
#
# COMPACT_ATOMS: atom_id res chain seq x y z
N MET A 1 -13.80 10.39 -2.60
CA MET A 1 -13.98 10.32 -1.12
C MET A 1 -12.60 10.13 -0.50
N THR A 2 -12.39 10.57 0.74
CA THR A 2 -11.13 10.33 1.47
C THR A 2 -11.46 9.73 2.83
N VAL A 3 -10.75 8.66 3.19
CA VAL A 3 -10.83 8.01 4.50
C VAL A 3 -9.46 8.13 5.16
N LYS A 4 -9.44 8.51 6.43
CA LYS A 4 -8.20 8.70 7.19
C LYS A 4 -8.19 7.76 8.38
N ILE A 5 -7.06 7.09 8.59
CA ILE A 5 -6.81 6.29 9.78
C ILE A 5 -5.60 6.88 10.48
N ALA A 6 -5.82 7.36 11.69
CA ALA A 6 -4.73 7.74 12.59
C ALA A 6 -4.09 6.47 13.15
N LEU A 7 -2.77 6.37 13.02
CA LEU A 7 -1.96 5.30 13.60
C LEU A 7 -1.08 5.91 14.68
N ASN A 8 -1.39 5.61 15.94
CA ASN A 8 -0.60 6.06 17.07
C ASN A 8 0.52 5.05 17.41
N PRO A 9 1.48 5.43 18.29
CA PRO A 9 2.62 4.57 18.60
C PRO A 9 2.23 3.24 19.23
N ASN A 10 1.17 3.20 20.02
CA ASN A 10 0.68 1.98 20.67
C ASN A 10 0.14 0.97 19.65
N GLN A 11 -0.57 1.45 18.62
CA GLN A 11 -1.06 0.61 17.54
C GLN A 11 0.10 0.02 16.71
N ILE A 12 1.12 0.84 16.42
CA ILE A 12 2.32 0.42 15.70
C ILE A 12 3.08 -0.65 16.47
N GLN A 13 3.34 -0.41 17.77
CA GLN A 13 4.08 -1.35 18.63
C GLN A 13 3.37 -2.70 18.80
N ASN A 14 2.04 -2.71 18.86
CA ASN A 14 1.26 -3.94 19.03
C ASN A 14 0.82 -4.59 17.72
N LEU A 15 1.26 -4.06 16.57
CA LEU A 15 0.84 -4.53 15.24
C LEU A 15 -0.69 -4.54 15.07
N ASP A 16 -1.36 -3.58 15.71
CA ASP A 16 -2.81 -3.49 15.78
C ASP A 16 -3.38 -2.97 14.46
N LEU A 17 -4.25 -3.78 13.83
CA LEU A 17 -4.94 -3.45 12.59
C LEU A 17 -6.42 -3.09 12.80
N SER A 18 -6.94 -3.13 14.03
CA SER A 18 -8.37 -3.08 14.35
C SER A 18 -9.13 -1.90 13.72
N SER A 19 -8.52 -0.71 13.68
CA SER A 19 -9.12 0.48 13.04
C SER A 19 -9.33 0.28 11.54
N LEU A 20 -8.38 -0.38 10.87
CA LEU A 20 -8.47 -0.72 9.48
C LEU A 20 -9.48 -1.84 9.24
N GLU A 21 -9.45 -2.88 10.07
CA GLU A 21 -10.39 -4.00 10.00
C GLU A 21 -11.84 -3.50 10.10
N THR A 22 -12.11 -2.56 11.01
CA THR A 22 -13.43 -1.96 11.19
C THR A 22 -13.91 -1.27 9.91
N ILE A 23 -13.05 -0.47 9.26
CA ILE A 23 -13.39 0.22 8.00
C ILE A 23 -13.60 -0.79 6.87
N ILE A 24 -12.71 -1.76 6.73
CA ILE A 24 -12.83 -2.79 5.68
C ILE A 24 -14.14 -3.57 5.85
N GLN A 25 -14.45 -4.01 7.07
CA GLN A 25 -15.66 -4.78 7.37
C GLN A 25 -16.93 -3.94 7.10
N ASP A 26 -16.94 -2.67 7.48
CA ASP A 26 -18.07 -1.78 7.21
C ASP A 26 -18.37 -1.66 5.70
N TYR A 27 -17.34 -1.42 4.88
CA TYR A 27 -17.52 -1.33 3.43
C TYR A 27 -17.82 -2.68 2.77
N GLN A 28 -17.23 -3.78 3.25
CA GLN A 28 -17.53 -5.12 2.77
C GLN A 28 -18.98 -5.51 3.07
N SER A 29 -19.50 -5.20 4.25
CA SER A 29 -20.88 -5.51 4.64
C SER A 29 -21.93 -4.82 3.75
N ARG A 30 -21.53 -3.72 3.11
CA ARG A 30 -22.35 -2.92 2.20
C ARG A 30 -22.09 -3.22 0.72
N SER A 31 -21.23 -4.20 0.42
CA SER A 31 -20.72 -4.49 -0.94
C SER A 31 -20.13 -3.25 -1.64
N ALA A 32 -19.54 -2.36 -0.85
CA ALA A 32 -19.10 -1.02 -1.26
C ALA A 32 -17.57 -0.88 -1.30
N ILE A 33 -16.81 -1.98 -1.20
CA ILE A 33 -15.34 -1.92 -1.08
C ILE A 33 -14.67 -1.18 -2.25
N ALA A 34 -15.28 -1.19 -3.43
CA ALA A 34 -14.82 -0.43 -4.59
C ALA A 34 -14.88 1.09 -4.38
N GLU A 35 -15.75 1.60 -3.50
CA GLU A 35 -15.83 3.02 -3.15
C GLU A 35 -14.60 3.52 -2.38
N LEU A 36 -13.82 2.61 -1.80
CA LEU A 36 -12.54 2.91 -1.15
C LEU A 36 -11.36 2.97 -2.12
N GLU A 37 -11.56 2.70 -3.42
CA GLU A 37 -10.50 2.79 -4.41
C GLU A 37 -9.75 4.13 -4.30
N GLN A 38 -8.44 4.06 -4.05
CA GLN A 38 -7.56 5.21 -3.94
C GLN A 38 -7.99 6.28 -2.90
N ALA A 39 -8.73 5.90 -1.85
CA ALA A 39 -9.33 6.82 -0.90
C ALA A 39 -8.65 6.86 0.48
N LEU A 40 -7.90 5.82 0.85
CA LEU A 40 -7.35 5.63 2.19
C LEU A 40 -6.02 6.36 2.39
N GLN A 41 -5.93 7.11 3.48
CA GLN A 41 -4.72 7.79 3.95
C GLN A 41 -4.37 7.31 5.37
N LEU A 42 -3.10 7.03 5.63
CA LEU A 42 -2.60 6.63 6.94
C LEU A 42 -1.89 7.82 7.59
N GLU A 43 -2.46 8.34 8.66
CA GLU A 43 -1.90 9.43 9.47
C GLU A 43 -1.03 8.81 10.57
N ILE A 44 0.24 8.58 10.25
CA ILE A 44 1.18 7.89 11.13
C ILE A 44 1.80 8.90 12.11
N ASP A 45 1.40 8.80 13.37
CA ASP A 45 2.04 9.48 14.49
C ASP A 45 3.03 8.54 15.17
N TYR A 46 4.33 8.83 15.01
CA TYR A 46 5.41 8.06 15.61
C TYR A 46 6.43 8.99 16.26
N PRO A 47 6.75 8.81 17.56
CA PRO A 47 7.67 9.68 18.28
C PRO A 47 9.07 9.54 17.71
N ARG A 48 9.72 10.69 17.50
CA ARG A 48 11.09 10.76 16.98
C ARG A 48 11.93 11.62 17.89
N ALA A 49 13.21 11.26 18.01
CA ALA A 49 14.17 12.11 18.68
C ALA A 49 14.33 13.43 17.91
N GLU A 50 14.70 14.50 18.62
CA GLU A 50 15.03 15.77 17.99
C GLU A 50 16.19 15.58 17.00
N GLY A 51 16.00 16.03 15.75
CA GLY A 51 16.99 15.87 14.69
C GLY A 51 17.02 14.51 13.99
N ASP A 52 16.09 13.59 14.30
CA ASP A 52 15.94 12.35 13.53
C ASP A 52 15.38 12.64 12.12
N MET A 53 16.24 12.47 11.11
CA MET A 53 15.95 12.76 9.70
C MET A 53 15.58 11.52 8.90
N ARG A 54 15.39 10.36 9.54
CA ARG A 54 14.98 9.14 8.86
C ARG A 54 13.59 9.28 8.26
N GLU A 55 13.38 8.68 7.10
CA GLU A 55 12.05 8.48 6.56
C GLU A 55 11.27 7.45 7.38
N LEU A 56 9.92 7.50 7.34
CA LEU A 56 9.09 6.53 8.07
C LEU A 56 9.42 5.08 7.72
N SER A 57 9.78 4.83 6.46
CA SER A 57 10.14 3.50 5.93
C SER A 57 11.48 2.97 6.42
N GLU A 58 12.30 3.83 7.04
CA GLU A 58 13.57 3.50 7.68
C GLU A 58 13.40 3.22 9.20
N ILE A 59 12.19 3.40 9.74
CA ILE A 59 11.88 3.09 11.15
C ILE A 59 11.39 1.63 11.23
N PRO A 60 12.14 0.72 11.89
CA PRO A 60 11.83 -0.72 11.90
C PRO A 60 10.43 -1.06 12.42
N GLU A 61 9.95 -0.38 13.45
CA GLU A 61 8.65 -0.65 14.08
C GLU A 61 7.50 -0.27 13.14
N VAL A 62 7.60 0.87 12.47
CA VAL A 62 6.63 1.29 11.44
C VAL A 62 6.66 0.30 10.29
N ARG A 63 7.85 -0.08 9.81
CA ARG A 63 8.02 -1.08 8.75
C ARG A 63 7.40 -2.42 9.12
N LEU A 64 7.59 -2.88 10.35
CA LEU A 64 7.03 -4.14 10.85
C LEU A 64 5.50 -4.11 10.87
N TRP A 65 4.90 -2.98 11.23
CA TRP A 65 3.44 -2.81 11.16
C TRP A 65 2.93 -2.95 9.72
N PHE A 66 3.60 -2.34 8.74
CA PHE A 66 3.26 -2.49 7.32
C PHE A 66 3.48 -3.91 6.78
N LEU A 67 4.51 -4.62 7.26
CA LEU A 67 4.71 -6.04 6.95
C LEU A 67 3.55 -6.90 7.48
N ARG A 68 3.10 -6.64 8.71
CA ARG A 68 1.91 -7.30 9.27
C ARG A 68 0.67 -6.99 8.44
N LEU A 69 0.48 -5.72 8.10
CA LEU A 69 -0.62 -5.26 7.26
C LEU A 69 -0.65 -6.00 5.92
N ASP A 70 0.48 -6.08 5.21
CA ASP A 70 0.57 -6.77 3.94
C ASP A 70 0.31 -8.28 4.06
N ALA A 71 0.72 -8.89 5.17
CA ALA A 71 0.47 -10.30 5.41
C ALA A 71 -1.02 -10.61 5.63
N VAL A 72 -1.80 -9.68 6.18
CA VAL A 72 -3.24 -9.87 6.44
C VAL A 72 -4.10 -9.38 5.27
N TYR A 73 -3.74 -8.23 4.71
CA TYR A 73 -4.48 -7.54 3.65
C TYR A 73 -3.55 -7.22 2.48
N PRO A 74 -3.02 -8.23 1.76
CA PRO A 74 -2.03 -8.02 0.70
C PRO A 74 -2.56 -7.19 -0.49
N TRP A 75 -3.88 -7.09 -0.63
CA TRP A 75 -4.60 -6.30 -1.63
C TRP A 75 -4.81 -4.83 -1.24
N LEU A 76 -4.51 -4.43 0.01
CA LEU A 76 -4.84 -3.11 0.54
C LEU A 76 -4.28 -1.96 -0.28
N ILE A 77 -3.15 -2.18 -0.96
CA ILE A 77 -2.54 -1.19 -1.84
C ILE A 77 -3.51 -0.62 -2.88
N PHE A 78 -4.57 -1.35 -3.24
CA PHE A 78 -5.66 -0.89 -4.10
C PHE A 78 -6.43 0.33 -3.54
N ILE A 79 -6.66 0.37 -2.22
CA ILE A 79 -7.46 1.42 -1.59
C ILE A 79 -6.63 2.61 -1.14
N LEU A 80 -5.30 2.53 -1.21
CA LEU A 80 -4.38 3.60 -0.77
C LEU A 80 -4.39 4.79 -1.72
N ASP A 81 -4.41 6.01 -1.17
CA ASP A 81 -4.41 7.26 -1.94
C ASP A 81 -3.03 7.55 -2.57
N PRO A 82 -2.89 7.41 -3.91
CA PRO A 82 -1.62 7.67 -4.59
C PRO A 82 -1.23 9.15 -4.54
N LYS A 83 -2.20 10.08 -4.46
CA LYS A 83 -1.94 11.53 -4.47
C LYS A 83 -1.27 12.01 -3.18
N LYS A 84 -1.36 11.22 -2.11
CA LYS A 84 -0.65 11.47 -0.85
C LYS A 84 0.61 10.61 -0.68
N GLY A 85 1.00 9.88 -1.73
CA GLY A 85 2.18 9.03 -1.70
C GLY A 85 2.00 7.77 -0.85
N GLU A 86 0.76 7.36 -0.54
CA GLU A 86 0.52 6.16 0.27
C GLU A 86 0.99 4.88 -0.42
N ILE A 87 0.79 4.78 -1.74
CA ILE A 87 1.28 3.64 -2.55
C ILE A 87 2.82 3.58 -2.51
N ALA A 88 3.49 4.71 -2.69
CA ALA A 88 4.96 4.78 -2.63
C ALA A 88 5.46 4.44 -1.22
N ARG A 89 4.85 4.99 -0.17
CA ARG A 89 5.19 4.66 1.22
C ARG A 89 5.02 3.18 1.49
N TYR A 90 3.91 2.59 1.07
CA TYR A 90 3.63 1.16 1.25
C TYR A 90 4.70 0.29 0.58
N ALA A 91 5.06 0.59 -0.67
CA ALA A 91 6.14 -0.11 -1.35
C ALA A 91 7.48 0.07 -0.63
N ALA A 92 7.81 1.28 -0.15
CA ALA A 92 9.03 1.52 0.61
C ALA A 92 9.11 0.71 1.91
N MET A 93 7.97 0.33 2.50
CA MET A 93 7.93 -0.54 3.68
C MET A 93 8.23 -2.01 3.36
N LEU A 94 8.07 -2.43 2.11
CA LEU A 94 8.16 -3.84 1.70
C LEU A 94 9.36 -4.12 0.80
N VAL A 95 9.80 -3.12 0.04
CA VAL A 95 10.90 -3.19 -0.92
C VAL A 95 12.15 -2.52 -0.32
N PRO A 96 13.34 -3.13 -0.45
CA PRO A 96 14.59 -2.45 -0.15
C PRO A 96 14.72 -1.15 -0.96
N HIS A 97 15.12 -0.07 -0.30
CA HIS A 97 15.26 1.24 -0.93
C HIS A 97 16.37 2.05 -0.25
N GLN A 98 16.78 3.11 -0.92
CA GLN A 98 17.60 4.18 -0.36
C GLN A 98 16.82 5.49 -0.44
N PHE A 99 17.09 6.41 0.49
CA PHE A 99 16.49 7.73 0.47
C PHE A 99 17.53 8.80 0.15
N HIS A 100 17.23 9.63 -0.86
CA HIS A 100 18.05 10.75 -1.28
C HIS A 100 17.27 12.06 -1.12
N ARG A 101 17.85 13.05 -0.44
CA ARG A 101 17.16 14.34 -0.18
C ARG A 101 16.72 15.12 -1.42
N GLY A 102 17.36 14.88 -2.57
CA GLY A 102 17.01 15.53 -3.85
C GLY A 102 16.17 14.68 -4.79
N GLU A 103 16.26 13.36 -4.69
CA GLU A 103 15.68 12.41 -5.66
C GLU A 103 14.55 11.57 -5.03
N GLY A 104 14.35 11.66 -3.72
CA GLY A 104 13.35 10.89 -2.98
C GLY A 104 13.76 9.44 -2.78
N ILE A 105 12.76 8.55 -2.80
CA ILE A 105 12.94 7.11 -2.59
C ILE A 105 13.45 6.47 -3.88
N GLN A 106 14.55 5.72 -3.77
CA GLN A 106 15.09 4.87 -4.84
C GLN A 106 15.01 3.41 -4.43
N TYR A 107 14.12 2.67 -5.09
CA TYR A 107 13.96 1.24 -4.84
C TYR A 107 15.10 0.44 -5.44
N ASN A 108 15.44 -0.69 -4.82
CA ASN A 108 16.19 -1.73 -5.50
C ASN A 108 15.35 -2.25 -6.69
N PRO A 109 15.89 -2.23 -7.92
CA PRO A 109 15.09 -2.48 -9.13
C PRO A 109 14.57 -3.93 -9.21
N GLU A 110 15.40 -4.92 -8.88
CA GLU A 110 15.00 -6.34 -8.92
C GLU A 110 13.92 -6.64 -7.86
N ALA A 111 14.09 -6.09 -6.66
CA ALA A 111 13.10 -6.27 -5.60
C ALA A 111 11.78 -5.54 -5.92
N LEU A 112 11.84 -4.38 -6.59
CA LEU A 112 10.66 -3.66 -7.02
C LEU A 112 9.90 -4.45 -8.10
N GLU A 113 10.60 -5.05 -9.06
CA GLU A 113 9.98 -5.88 -10.10
C GLU A 113 9.23 -7.07 -9.49
N ILE A 114 9.87 -7.80 -8.57
CA ILE A 114 9.24 -8.91 -7.84
C ILE A 114 8.00 -8.42 -7.09
N PHE A 115 8.10 -7.27 -6.41
CA PHE A 115 6.98 -6.68 -5.68
C PHE A 115 5.81 -6.32 -6.61
N VAL A 116 6.07 -5.64 -7.73
CA VAL A 116 5.03 -5.23 -8.69
C VAL A 116 4.33 -6.46 -9.25
N MET A 117 5.08 -7.47 -9.71
CA MET A 117 4.49 -8.70 -10.25
C MET A 117 3.67 -9.47 -9.22
N GLN A 118 4.19 -9.60 -8.00
CA GLN A 118 3.46 -10.24 -6.91
C GLN A 118 2.14 -9.50 -6.62
N LYS A 119 2.15 -8.17 -6.57
CA LYS A 119 0.96 -7.37 -6.32
C LYS A 119 -0.03 -7.41 -7.47
N LEU A 120 0.42 -7.47 -8.73
CA LEU A 120 -0.47 -7.66 -9.88
C LEU A 120 -1.26 -8.96 -9.77
N PHE A 121 -0.63 -10.07 -9.39
CA PHE A 121 -1.31 -11.35 -9.20
C PHE A 121 -2.34 -11.29 -8.06
N ILE A 122 -1.93 -10.78 -6.89
CA ILE A 122 -2.82 -10.61 -5.73
C ILE A 122 -4.02 -9.73 -6.09
N LEU A 123 -3.78 -8.59 -6.74
CA LEU A 123 -4.83 -7.65 -7.11
C LEU A 123 -5.75 -8.23 -8.18
N SER A 124 -5.24 -8.98 -9.17
CA SER A 124 -6.08 -9.64 -10.18
C SER A 124 -7.09 -10.58 -9.52
N ASP A 125 -6.60 -11.52 -8.73
CA ASP A 125 -7.43 -12.52 -8.06
C ASP A 125 -8.42 -11.87 -7.10
N TRP A 126 -7.95 -10.90 -6.32
CA TRP A 126 -8.79 -10.21 -5.35
C TRP A 126 -9.88 -9.37 -6.03
N LEU A 127 -9.56 -8.55 -7.04
CA LEU A 127 -10.54 -7.75 -7.76
C LEU A 127 -11.61 -8.61 -8.43
N LYS A 128 -11.22 -9.75 -9.02
CA LYS A 128 -12.17 -10.75 -9.57
C LYS A 128 -13.10 -11.29 -8.48
N SER A 129 -12.58 -11.64 -7.31
CA SER A 129 -13.40 -12.11 -6.18
C SER A 129 -14.43 -11.08 -5.71
N GLN A 130 -14.11 -9.79 -5.86
CA GLN A 130 -14.99 -8.67 -5.51
C GLN A 130 -15.90 -8.23 -6.67
N GLN A 131 -15.82 -8.89 -7.84
CA GLN A 131 -16.53 -8.51 -9.07
C GLN A 131 -16.19 -7.09 -9.56
N ILE A 132 -14.96 -6.63 -9.29
CA ILE A 132 -14.45 -5.32 -9.72
C ILE A 132 -13.65 -5.50 -11.03
N PRO A 133 -13.90 -4.70 -12.09
CA PRO A 133 -13.12 -4.77 -13.32
C PRO A 133 -11.63 -4.50 -13.10
N ALA A 134 -10.75 -5.45 -13.44
CA ALA A 134 -9.35 -5.41 -13.02
C ALA A 134 -8.40 -4.66 -13.99
N LEU A 135 -8.57 -4.82 -15.31
CA LEU A 135 -7.55 -4.44 -16.31
C LEU A 135 -6.98 -3.01 -16.14
N SER A 136 -7.85 -2.00 -16.11
CA SER A 136 -7.41 -0.60 -15.96
C SER A 136 -6.75 -0.31 -14.61
N ARG A 137 -7.17 -1.01 -13.54
CA ARG A 137 -6.65 -0.86 -12.18
C ARG A 137 -5.27 -1.50 -12.04
N LEU A 138 -5.10 -2.68 -12.62
CA LEU A 138 -3.79 -3.36 -12.68
C LEU A 138 -2.79 -2.54 -13.49
N LYS A 139 -3.21 -2.00 -14.63
CA LYS A 139 -2.37 -1.12 -15.46
C LYS A 139 -1.99 0.16 -14.68
N PHE A 140 -2.95 0.81 -14.04
CA PHE A 140 -2.71 1.98 -13.21
C PHE A 140 -1.70 1.69 -12.08
N PHE A 141 -1.85 0.56 -11.40
CA PHE A 141 -0.96 0.13 -10.33
C PHE A 141 0.49 -0.03 -10.81
N ALA A 142 0.72 -0.75 -11.91
CA ALA A 142 2.06 -0.93 -12.48
C ALA A 142 2.71 0.42 -12.84
N GLN A 143 1.92 1.33 -13.41
CA GLN A 143 2.37 2.67 -13.79
C GLN A 143 2.78 3.53 -12.58
N GLN A 144 2.26 3.28 -11.38
CA GLN A 144 2.72 3.99 -10.16
C GLN A 144 4.20 3.74 -9.86
N PHE A 145 4.75 2.65 -10.39
CA PHE A 145 6.15 2.26 -10.23
C PHE A 145 6.95 2.37 -11.53
N GLY A 146 6.39 2.99 -12.57
CA GLY A 146 7.06 3.20 -13.85
C GLY A 146 7.10 1.96 -14.76
N TYR A 147 6.32 0.91 -14.46
CA TYR A 147 6.22 -0.27 -15.32
C TYR A 147 5.10 -0.09 -16.35
N ASP A 148 5.39 -0.41 -17.60
CA ASP A 148 4.40 -0.54 -18.66
C ASP A 148 4.21 -2.02 -18.98
N ILE A 149 3.13 -2.60 -18.44
CA ILE A 149 2.82 -4.02 -18.57
C ILE A 149 1.83 -4.21 -19.70
N ASP A 150 2.09 -5.21 -20.54
CA ASP A 150 1.27 -5.54 -21.70
C ASP A 150 -0.19 -5.86 -21.31
N GLU A 151 -1.13 -5.30 -22.07
CA GLU A 151 -2.56 -5.48 -21.79
C GLU A 151 -3.05 -6.91 -22.02
N GLU A 152 -2.47 -7.66 -22.97
CA GLU A 152 -2.79 -9.07 -23.19
C GLU A 152 -2.37 -9.89 -21.98
N PHE A 153 -1.18 -9.62 -21.43
CA PHE A 153 -0.73 -10.25 -20.20
C PHE A 153 -1.68 -9.93 -19.03
N LEU A 154 -1.99 -8.66 -18.78
CA LEU A 154 -2.89 -8.25 -17.70
C LEU A 154 -4.31 -8.82 -17.86
N SER A 155 -4.78 -8.98 -19.10
CA SER A 155 -6.08 -9.58 -19.39
C SER A 155 -6.10 -11.10 -19.21
N SER A 156 -4.92 -11.74 -19.23
CA SER A 156 -4.77 -13.17 -19.00
C SER A 156 -4.70 -13.57 -17.52
N LEU A 157 -4.35 -12.60 -16.65
CA LEU A 157 -4.39 -12.76 -15.19
C LEU A 157 -5.81 -12.90 -14.69
#